data_AF-A0A963E1M4-F1
#
_entry.id   AF-A0A963E1M4-F1
#
_cell.length_a   1.000
_cell.length_b   1.000
_cell.length_c   1.000
_cell.angle_alpha   90.00
_cell.angle_beta   90.00
_cell.angle_gamma   90.00
#
_symmetry.space_group_name_H-M   'P 1'
#
loop_
_entity.id
_entity.type
_entity.pdbx_description
1 polymer ?
#
loop_
_entity_poly.entity_id
_entity_poly.type
_entity_poly.pdbx_seq_one_letter_code
_entity_poly.pdbx_strand_id
1 'polypeptide(L)' 'MTPDELKSLEKEVRRLKRIAAERASELHDLVEDRLPAAYHEIPMIAGATFDACKAWAEARDRLDAQVTA' A
#
# COMPACT_ATOMS: atom_id res chain seq x y z
N MET A 1 12.39 -20.25 1.45
CA MET A 1 11.01 -20.37 0.91
C MET A 1 10.99 -21.43 -0.17
N THR A 2 9.87 -22.16 -0.30
CA THR A 2 9.61 -23.03 -1.45
C THR A 2 9.23 -22.19 -2.68
N PRO A 3 9.29 -22.75 -3.91
CA PRO A 3 8.83 -22.04 -5.12
C PRO A 3 7.37 -21.57 -5.03
N ASP A 4 6.51 -22.35 -4.37
CA ASP A 4 5.10 -22.00 -4.19
C ASP A 4 4.90 -20.86 -3.18
N GLU A 5 5.71 -20.81 -2.13
CA GLU A 5 5.72 -19.68 -1.18
C GLU A 5 6.22 -18.40 -1.86
N LEU A 6 7.24 -18.48 -2.71
CA LEU A 6 7.76 -17.35 -3.48
C LEU A 6 6.70 -16.78 -4.43
N LYS A 7 6.03 -17.66 -5.19
CA LYS A 7 4.94 -17.27 -6.09
C LYS A 7 3.77 -16.64 -5.33
N SER A 8 3.52 -17.09 -4.10
CA SER A 8 2.48 -16.53 -3.24
C SER A 8 2.86 -15.12 -2.76
N LEU A 9 4.12 -14.93 -2.36
CA LEU A 9 4.65 -13.63 -1.96
C LEU A 9 4.65 -12.62 -3.12
N GLU A 10 5.02 -13.03 -4.33
CA GLU A 10 4.92 -12.16 -5.51
C GLU A 10 3.49 -11.67 -5.78
N LYS A 11 2.50 -12.57 -5.63
CA LYS A 11 1.08 -12.21 -5.75
C LYS A 11 0.65 -11.26 -4.65
N GLU A 12 1.10 -11.49 -3.42
CA GLU A 12 0.84 -10.62 -2.27
C GLU A 12 1.38 -9.21 -2.53
N VAL A 13 2.62 -9.07 -2.98
CA VAL A 13 3.24 -7.77 -3.32
C VAL A 13 2.43 -7.05 -4.39
N ARG A 14 2.01 -7.73 -5.47
CA ARG A 14 1.19 -7.13 -6.53
C ARG A 14 -0.16 -6.66 -6.02
N ARG A 15 -0.82 -7.46 -5.18
CA ARG A 15 -2.11 -7.13 -4.57
C ARG A 15 -1.99 -5.91 -3.66
N LEU A 16 -0.99 -5.89 -2.78
CA LEU A 16 -0.75 -4.78 -1.85
C LEU A 16 -0.39 -3.49 -2.59
N LYS A 17 0.39 -3.57 -3.68
CA LYS A 17 0.70 -2.41 -4.52
C LYS A 17 -0.56 -1.77 -5.10
N ARG A 18 -1.52 -2.59 -5.55
CA ARG A 18 -2.80 -2.10 -6.06
C ARG A 18 -3.59 -1.37 -4.97
N ILE A 19 -3.68 -1.95 -3.77
CA ILE A 19 -4.38 -1.34 -2.64
C ILE A 19 -3.73 -0.01 -2.25
N ALA A 20 -2.40 0.05 -2.18
CA ALA A 20 -1.67 1.28 -1.90
C ALA A 20 -1.95 2.37 -2.94
N ALA A 21 -2.00 2.02 -4.23
CA ALA A 21 -2.35 2.96 -5.30
C ALA A 21 -3.80 3.46 -5.20
N GLU A 22 -4.75 2.59 -4.86
CA GLU A 22 -6.15 2.98 -4.64
C GLU A 22 -6.28 3.95 -3.45
N ARG A 23 -5.59 3.69 -2.33
CA ARG A 23 -5.57 4.62 -1.18
C ARG A 23 -4.85 5.94 -1.50
N ALA A 24 -3.83 5.92 -2.34
CA ALA A 24 -3.15 7.14 -2.78
C ALA A 24 -4.07 8.03 -3.62
N SER A 25 -4.91 7.43 -4.49
CA SER A 25 -5.94 8.16 -5.24
C SER A 25 -6.97 8.78 -4.30
N GLU A 26 -7.46 8.05 -3.30
CA GLU A 26 -8.42 8.59 -2.32
C GLU A 26 -7.84 9.78 -1.52
N LEU A 27 -6.56 9.70 -1.13
CA LEU A 27 -5.88 10.80 -0.46
C LEU A 27 -5.69 12.01 -1.38
N HIS A 28 -5.39 11.78 -2.66
CA HIS A 28 -5.32 12.83 -3.68
C HIS A 28 -6.67 13.54 -3.81
N ASP A 29 -7.76 12.80 -3.98
CA ASP A 29 -9.10 13.36 -4.14
C ASP A 29 -9.54 14.16 -2.90
N LEU A 30 -9.15 13.73 -1.69
CA LEU A 30 -9.36 14.51 -0.47
C LEU A 30 -8.69 15.89 -0.59
N VAL A 31 -7.42 15.93 -0.98
CA VAL A 31 -6.61 17.16 -1.04
C VAL A 31 -7.07 18.08 -2.16
N GLU A 32 -7.39 17.54 -3.34
CA GLU A 32 -7.75 18.34 -4.52
C GLU A 32 -9.19 18.86 -4.48
N ASP A 33 -10.16 18.05 -4.04
CA ASP A 33 -11.57 18.36 -4.28
C ASP A 33 -12.37 18.69 -3.01
N ARG A 34 -11.94 18.20 -1.84
CA ARG A 34 -12.81 18.11 -0.66
C ARG A 34 -12.39 19.04 0.48
N LEU A 35 -11.14 19.50 0.48
CA LEU A 35 -10.65 20.48 1.44
C LEU A 35 -11.08 21.91 1.07
N PRO A 36 -11.33 22.80 2.07
CA PRO A 36 -11.17 22.59 3.51
C PRO A 36 -12.37 21.92 4.22
N ALA A 37 -13.50 21.69 3.53
CA ALA A 37 -14.74 21.23 4.16
C ALA A 37 -14.62 19.83 4.81
N ALA A 38 -13.85 18.92 4.19
CA ALA A 38 -13.64 17.55 4.67
C ALA A 38 -12.39 17.36 5.55
N TYR A 39 -11.88 18.41 6.22
CA TYR A 39 -10.61 18.32 6.98
C TYR A 39 -10.58 17.23 8.06
N HIS A 40 -11.74 16.88 8.61
CA HIS A 40 -11.88 15.86 9.65
C HIS A 40 -11.57 14.44 9.13
N GLU A 41 -11.57 14.22 7.82
CA GLU A 41 -11.25 12.93 7.21
C GLU A 41 -9.74 12.72 7.00
N ILE A 42 -8.94 13.79 7.10
CA ILE A 42 -7.48 13.74 6.90
C ILE A 42 -6.83 12.63 7.75
N PRO A 43 -7.07 12.52 9.08
CA PRO A 43 -6.37 11.52 9.88
C PRO A 43 -6.69 10.09 9.45
N MET A 44 -7.95 9.83 9.07
CA MET A 44 -8.42 8.51 8.68
C MET A 44 -7.87 8.12 7.31
N ILE A 45 -8.03 8.99 6.30
CA ILE A 45 -7.58 8.71 4.93
C ILE A 45 -6.05 8.63 4.88
N ALA A 46 -5.34 9.56 5.53
CA ALA A 46 -3.88 9.52 5.59
C ALA A 46 -3.37 8.28 6.32
N GLY A 47 -4.02 7.88 7.43
CA GLY A 47 -3.69 6.65 8.16
C GLY A 47 -3.86 5.40 7.29
N ALA A 48 -5.00 5.27 6.61
CA ALA A 48 -5.27 4.15 5.71
C ALA A 48 -4.26 4.08 4.54
N THR A 49 -3.89 5.23 3.97
CA THR A 49 -2.87 5.31 2.92
C THR A 49 -1.49 4.91 3.44
N PHE A 50 -1.12 5.38 4.64
CA PHE A 50 0.14 5.00 5.27
C PHE A 50 0.22 3.48 5.50
N ASP A 51 -0.81 2.89 6.09
CA ASP A 51 -0.84 1.46 6.39
C ASP A 51 -0.76 0.60 5.12
N ALA A 52 -1.47 1.00 4.05
CA ALA A 52 -1.42 0.30 2.77
C ALA A 52 -0.02 0.37 2.12
N CYS A 53 0.60 1.56 2.13
CA CYS A 53 1.95 1.75 1.63
C CYS A 53 2.99 0.96 2.44
N LYS A 54 2.86 0.97 3.77
CA LYS A 54 3.73 0.22 4.68
C LYS A 54 3.61 -1.29 4.45
N ALA A 55 2.39 -1.82 4.36
CA ALA A 55 2.17 -3.24 4.11
C ALA A 55 2.79 -3.69 2.76
N TRP A 56 2.65 -2.87 1.72
CA TRP A 56 3.31 -3.13 0.44
C TRP A 56 4.84 -3.13 0.56
N ALA A 57 5.42 -2.13 1.24
CA ALA A 57 6.87 -2.04 1.45
C ALA A 57 7.40 -3.26 2.21
N GLU A 58 6.75 -3.66 3.30
CA GLU A 58 7.15 -4.83 4.08
C GLU A 58 7.05 -6.14 3.27
N ALA A 59 6.02 -6.30 2.42
CA ALA A 59 5.94 -7.43 1.51
C ALA A 59 7.03 -7.40 0.43
N ARG A 60 7.37 -6.21 -0.04
CA ARG A 60 8.42 -6.02 -1.05
C ARG A 60 9.80 -6.33 -0.49
N ASP A 61 10.12 -5.85 0.70
CA ASP A 61 11.38 -6.14 1.39
C ASP A 61 11.54 -7.64 1.64
N ARG A 62 10.44 -8.32 2.06
CA ARG A 62 10.42 -9.78 2.19
C ARG A 62 10.74 -10.48 0.88
N LEU A 63 10.23 -9.98 -0.25
CA LEU A 63 10.48 -10.56 -1.58
C LEU A 63 11.91 -10.33 -2.05
N ASP A 64 12.42 -9.10 -1.93
CA ASP A 64 13.76 -8.72 -2.37
C ASP A 64 14.85 -9.47 -1.56
N ALA A 65 14.58 -9.78 -0.29
CA ALA A 65 15.43 -10.63 0.54
C ALA A 65 15.55 -12.08 0.05
N GLN A 66 14.58 -12.59 -0.74
CA GLN A 66 14.64 -13.93 -1.34
C GLN A 66 15.35 -13.97 -2.69
N VAL A 67 15.47 -12.82 -3.37
CA VAL A 67 16.11 -12.70 -4.69
C VAL A 67 17.59 -12.38 -4.56
N THR A 68 18.01 -11.84 -3.41
CA THR A 68 19.40 -11.46 -3.12
C THR A 68 20.17 -12.56 -2.37
N ALA A 69 19.50 -13.63 -1.94
CA ALA A 69 20.07 -14.80 -1.27
C ALA A 69 20.32 -15.95 -2.25
#